data_AF-A0A261Y0E3-F1
#
_entry.id   AF-A0A261Y0E3-F1
#
_cell.length_a   1.000
_cell.length_b   1.000
_cell.length_c   1.000
_cell.angle_alpha   90.00
_cell.angle_beta   90.00
_cell.angle_gamma   90.00
#
_symmetry.space_group_name_H-M   'P 1'
#
loop_
_entity.id
_entity.type
_entity.pdbx_description
1 polymer ?
#
loop_
_entity_poly.entity_id
_entity_poly.type
_entity_poly.pdbx_seq_one_letter_code
_entity_poly.pdbx_strand_id
1 'polypeptide(L)'
;MKSTSASPSITTGLVNTSLESGQKSKEANGLVIACPYDSVDAMLAEKDGTWDIFTIVVSVLVPADYSLIKPALEAGKDVMTQEQGVKTAVVPQARKAPPIIKPKQLVESGAIGRIISTNLKNGANLMSIVGGHDLEALAYVLGEFETLNTMLKTAFPMVDLMVKTGKQNHRDIVDQVLVQGVLKSGAVASIDIRGEQPSDVTPEGLCWEIHGSQGDIVITSHSVYSELSKLSIKLFDWMMMGIAQVCRI
;
A
#
# COMPACT_ATOMS: atom_id res chain seq x y z
N MET A 1 28.06 7.70 -1.61
CA MET A 1 26.92 6.76 -1.56
C MET A 1 27.08 5.76 -2.69
N LYS A 2 27.29 4.48 -2.38
CA LYS A 2 27.33 3.43 -3.41
C LYS A 2 25.92 3.30 -3.97
N SER A 3 25.76 3.59 -5.26
CA SER A 3 24.60 3.23 -6.05
C SER A 3 24.36 1.73 -5.86
N THR A 4 23.29 1.36 -5.17
CA THR A 4 22.76 0.00 -5.20
C THR A 4 22.08 -0.19 -6.54
N SER A 5 22.86 -0.54 -7.57
CA SER A 5 22.31 -1.18 -8.76
C SER A 5 21.61 -2.45 -8.28
N ALA A 6 20.28 -2.51 -8.42
CA ALA A 6 19.55 -3.75 -8.19
C ALA A 6 20.20 -4.83 -9.07
N SER A 7 20.68 -5.91 -8.46
CA SER A 7 21.08 -7.11 -9.20
C SER A 7 19.88 -7.55 -10.05
N PRO A 8 20.08 -7.98 -11.32
CA PRO A 8 18.97 -8.42 -12.15
C PRO A 8 18.25 -9.56 -11.44
N SER A 9 16.96 -9.37 -11.13
CA SER A 9 16.12 -10.42 -10.57
C SER A 9 15.87 -11.48 -11.64
N ILE A 10 16.34 -12.70 -11.39
CA ILE A 10 16.19 -13.82 -12.31
C ILE A 10 14.97 -14.65 -11.87
N THR A 11 14.00 -14.84 -12.79
CA THR A 11 12.87 -15.74 -12.54
C THR A 11 13.22 -17.15 -13.00
N THR A 12 13.36 -18.08 -12.06
CA THR A 12 13.75 -19.48 -12.32
C THR A 12 12.58 -20.45 -12.21
N GLY A 13 11.48 -20.04 -11.56
CA GLY A 13 10.26 -20.83 -11.41
C GLY A 13 9.02 -19.96 -11.46
N LEU A 14 7.91 -20.51 -11.93
CA LEU A 14 6.60 -19.85 -11.86
C LEU A 14 5.46 -20.86 -11.65
N VAL A 15 4.44 -20.44 -10.90
CA VAL A 15 3.22 -21.20 -10.63
C VAL A 15 2.03 -20.30 -10.97
N ASN A 16 1.12 -20.80 -11.81
CA ASN A 16 -0.12 -20.12 -12.20
C ASN A 16 -1.33 -20.98 -11.83
N THR A 17 -2.54 -20.54 -12.21
CA THR A 17 -3.78 -21.32 -12.04
C THR A 17 -3.78 -22.69 -12.70
N SER A 18 -2.91 -22.91 -13.69
CA SER A 18 -2.63 -24.20 -14.32
C SER A 18 -1.23 -24.22 -14.94
N LEU A 19 -0.68 -25.41 -15.18
CA LEU A 19 0.61 -25.57 -15.88
C LEU A 19 0.59 -24.91 -17.28
N GLU A 20 -0.51 -25.08 -18.03
CA GLU A 20 -0.70 -24.46 -19.34
C GLU A 20 -0.68 -22.93 -19.26
N SER A 21 -1.34 -22.36 -18.25
CA SER A 21 -1.30 -20.92 -17.97
C SER A 21 0.12 -20.45 -17.64
N GLY A 22 0.88 -21.26 -16.91
CA GLY A 22 2.28 -21.00 -16.61
C GLY A 22 3.14 -20.98 -17.88
N GLN A 23 2.98 -21.97 -18.77
CA GLN A 23 3.69 -22.03 -20.04
C GLN A 23 3.41 -20.82 -20.92
N LYS A 24 2.12 -20.42 -21.03
CA LYS A 24 1.74 -19.19 -21.76
C LYS A 24 2.38 -17.94 -21.16
N SER A 25 2.41 -17.82 -19.84
CA SER A 25 3.04 -16.69 -19.14
C SER A 25 4.56 -16.63 -19.38
N LYS A 26 5.22 -17.80 -19.36
CA LYS A 26 6.65 -17.94 -19.68
C LYS A 26 6.96 -17.40 -21.07
N GLU A 27 6.19 -17.84 -22.07
CA GLU A 27 6.36 -17.45 -23.47
C GLU A 27 6.09 -15.95 -23.67
N ALA A 28 4.96 -15.45 -23.15
CA ALA A 28 4.55 -14.06 -23.31
C ALA A 28 5.52 -13.06 -22.69
N ASN A 29 6.21 -13.44 -21.60
CA ASN A 29 7.14 -12.58 -20.88
C ASN A 29 8.63 -12.90 -21.18
N GLY A 30 8.91 -13.80 -22.13
CA GLY A 30 10.27 -14.15 -22.51
C GLY A 30 11.11 -14.72 -21.35
N LEU A 31 10.49 -15.47 -20.44
CA LEU A 31 11.15 -16.03 -19.25
C LEU A 31 11.94 -17.29 -19.63
N VAL A 32 13.01 -17.12 -20.41
CA VAL A 32 13.76 -18.20 -21.08
C VAL A 32 14.14 -19.35 -20.14
N ILE A 33 14.57 -19.01 -18.92
CA ILE A 33 15.10 -19.98 -17.95
C ILE A 33 14.10 -20.40 -16.86
N ALA A 34 12.88 -19.86 -16.88
CA ALA A 34 11.90 -20.19 -15.85
C ALA A 34 11.25 -21.56 -16.11
N CYS A 35 11.13 -22.37 -15.06
CA CYS A 35 10.38 -23.62 -15.10
C CYS A 35 8.93 -23.38 -14.64
N PRO A 36 7.92 -23.70 -15.45
CA PRO A 36 6.53 -23.68 -15.01
C PRO A 36 6.20 -24.94 -14.21
N TYR A 37 5.57 -24.77 -13.06
CA TYR A 37 5.10 -25.86 -12.20
C TYR A 37 3.57 -25.84 -12.09
N ASP A 38 2.97 -27.00 -11.80
CA ASP A 38 1.53 -27.15 -11.61
C ASP A 38 1.05 -26.68 -10.22
N SER A 39 1.96 -26.61 -9.25
CA SER A 39 1.70 -26.30 -7.85
C SER A 39 2.95 -25.78 -7.15
N VAL A 40 2.76 -25.09 -6.02
CA VAL A 40 3.88 -24.66 -5.15
C VAL A 40 4.60 -25.88 -4.57
N ASP A 41 3.88 -26.94 -4.21
CA ASP A 41 4.49 -28.15 -3.67
C ASP A 41 5.41 -28.84 -4.68
N ALA A 42 5.01 -28.93 -5.96
CA ALA A 42 5.88 -29.46 -7.01
C ALA A 42 7.14 -28.58 -7.20
N MET A 43 6.97 -27.25 -7.18
CA MET A 43 8.09 -26.31 -7.25
C MET A 43 9.06 -26.46 -6.07
N LEU A 44 8.54 -26.69 -4.85
CA LEU A 44 9.35 -26.87 -3.64
C LEU A 44 9.99 -28.26 -3.56
N ALA A 45 9.36 -29.28 -4.15
CA ALA A 45 9.84 -30.65 -4.18
C ALA A 45 10.89 -30.91 -5.27
N GLU A 46 11.07 -29.98 -6.21
CA GLU A 46 12.07 -30.03 -7.27
C GLU A 46 13.48 -30.04 -6.65
N LYS A 47 14.14 -31.21 -6.68
CA LYS A 47 15.51 -31.42 -6.15
C LYS A 47 16.58 -31.46 -7.24
N ASP A 48 16.16 -31.51 -8.51
CA ASP A 48 17.03 -31.69 -9.69
C ASP A 48 17.35 -30.36 -10.42
N GLY A 49 16.86 -29.22 -9.90
CA GLY A 49 16.96 -27.92 -10.56
C GLY A 49 18.35 -27.30 -10.50
N THR A 50 18.79 -26.71 -11.62
CA THR A 50 20.05 -25.97 -11.81
C THR A 50 20.20 -24.73 -10.92
N TRP A 51 19.20 -24.39 -10.10
CA TRP A 51 19.12 -23.18 -9.30
C TRP A 51 18.43 -23.45 -7.96
N ASP A 52 19.03 -23.00 -6.86
CA ASP A 52 18.36 -22.96 -5.57
C ASP A 52 17.36 -21.78 -5.57
N ILE A 53 16.08 -22.07 -5.33
CA ILE A 53 15.05 -21.02 -5.21
C ILE A 53 15.25 -20.38 -3.84
N PHE A 54 15.82 -19.17 -3.82
CA PHE A 54 16.07 -18.41 -2.59
C PHE A 54 14.85 -17.60 -2.14
N THR A 55 14.07 -17.06 -3.08
CA THR A 55 12.95 -16.16 -2.79
C THR A 55 11.72 -16.53 -3.63
N ILE A 56 10.56 -16.64 -2.97
CA ILE A 56 9.25 -16.86 -3.61
C ILE A 56 8.45 -15.57 -3.54
N VAL A 57 8.00 -15.07 -4.69
CA VAL A 57 7.12 -13.88 -4.79
C VAL A 57 5.69 -14.35 -5.00
N VAL A 58 4.79 -14.04 -4.06
CA VAL A 58 3.36 -14.38 -4.14
C VAL A 58 2.58 -13.13 -4.50
N SER A 59 1.91 -13.15 -5.66
CA SER A 59 1.11 -12.04 -6.18
C SER A 59 -0.25 -12.53 -6.68
N VAL A 60 -1.03 -13.11 -5.76
CA VAL A 60 -2.38 -13.63 -6.03
C VAL A 60 -3.45 -12.84 -5.26
N LEU A 61 -4.73 -13.09 -5.55
CA LEU A 61 -5.83 -12.53 -4.78
C LEU A 61 -5.76 -13.05 -3.34
N VAL A 62 -5.93 -12.16 -2.36
CA VAL A 62 -5.76 -12.36 -0.91
C VAL A 62 -6.37 -13.67 -0.34
N PRO A 63 -7.53 -14.20 -0.76
CA PRO A 63 -8.02 -15.47 -0.20
C PRO A 63 -7.13 -16.69 -0.55
N ALA A 64 -6.28 -16.59 -1.58
CA ALA A 64 -5.47 -17.69 -2.09
C ALA A 64 -4.01 -17.65 -1.61
N ASP A 65 -3.57 -16.57 -0.93
CA ASP A 65 -2.16 -16.38 -0.60
C ASP A 65 -1.68 -17.28 0.55
N TYR A 66 -2.51 -17.54 1.56
CA TYR A 66 -2.14 -18.35 2.72
C TYR A 66 -1.76 -19.77 2.32
N SER A 67 -2.52 -20.39 1.41
CA SER A 67 -2.23 -21.72 0.86
C SER A 67 -0.94 -21.79 0.06
N LEU A 68 -0.42 -20.66 -0.43
CA LEU A 68 0.82 -20.59 -1.20
C LEU A 68 2.01 -20.18 -0.32
N ILE A 69 1.79 -19.30 0.65
CA ILE A 69 2.82 -18.77 1.56
C ILE A 69 3.22 -19.82 2.59
N LYS A 70 2.24 -20.52 3.19
CA LYS A 70 2.53 -21.46 4.28
C LYS A 70 3.49 -22.58 3.87
N PRO A 71 3.28 -23.32 2.74
CA PRO A 71 4.21 -24.36 2.32
C PRO A 71 5.62 -23.82 2.03
N ALA A 72 5.71 -22.63 1.44
CA ALA A 72 6.99 -21.98 1.13
C ALA A 72 7.79 -21.63 2.40
N LEU A 73 7.12 -21.13 3.44
CA LEU A 73 7.75 -20.85 4.73
C LEU A 73 8.13 -22.12 5.47
N GLU A 74 7.28 -23.16 5.44
CA GLU A 74 7.57 -24.47 6.04
C GLU A 74 8.76 -25.16 5.37
N ALA A 75 8.96 -24.91 4.07
CA ALA A 75 10.14 -25.33 3.32
C ALA A 75 11.41 -24.47 3.58
N GLY A 76 11.31 -23.47 4.46
CA GLY A 76 12.44 -22.62 4.86
C GLY A 76 12.89 -21.60 3.80
N LYS A 77 12.01 -21.26 2.84
CA LYS A 77 12.30 -20.28 1.79
C LYS A 77 11.98 -18.85 2.23
N ASP A 78 12.72 -17.86 1.71
CA ASP A 78 12.33 -16.46 1.88
C ASP A 78 11.09 -16.19 1.03
N VAL A 79 10.08 -15.55 1.61
CA VAL A 79 8.84 -15.20 0.91
C VAL A 79 8.70 -13.68 0.83
N MET A 80 8.32 -13.19 -0.34
CA MET A 80 7.88 -11.83 -0.58
C MET A 80 6.39 -11.84 -0.95
N THR A 81 5.58 -11.13 -0.18
CA THR A 81 4.12 -11.07 -0.36
C THR A 81 3.61 -9.66 -0.11
N GLN A 82 2.35 -9.41 -0.49
CA GLN A 82 1.64 -8.16 -0.26
C GLN A 82 1.07 -8.07 1.18
N GLU A 83 1.10 -9.13 1.98
CA GLU A 83 0.57 -9.18 3.37
C GLU A 83 1.64 -9.08 4.49
N GLN A 84 1.28 -8.53 5.66
CA GLN A 84 2.12 -8.51 6.87
C GLN A 84 1.81 -9.69 7.83
N GLY A 85 2.83 -10.35 8.40
CA GLY A 85 2.60 -11.27 9.54
C GLY A 85 3.60 -12.40 9.83
N VAL A 86 4.64 -12.64 9.03
CA VAL A 86 5.64 -13.72 9.29
C VAL A 86 7.06 -13.24 8.93
N LYS A 87 8.12 -14.02 9.21
CA LYS A 87 9.50 -13.76 8.73
C LYS A 87 9.51 -13.75 7.20
N THR A 88 9.13 -12.62 6.64
CA THR A 88 8.69 -12.45 5.26
C THR A 88 8.98 -11.00 4.90
N ALA A 89 9.60 -10.75 3.75
CA ALA A 89 9.74 -9.40 3.24
C ALA A 89 8.39 -8.99 2.64
N VAL A 90 7.56 -8.37 3.47
CA VAL A 90 6.39 -7.64 2.98
C VAL A 90 6.90 -6.54 2.08
N VAL A 91 6.23 -6.28 0.96
CA VAL A 91 6.51 -5.10 0.14
C VAL A 91 5.53 -4.01 0.55
N PRO A 92 5.83 -3.17 1.55
CA PRO A 92 5.07 -1.95 1.74
C PRO A 92 5.56 -0.94 0.70
N GLN A 93 5.02 -1.02 -0.52
CA GLN A 93 5.35 -0.08 -1.60
C GLN A 93 5.28 1.38 -1.12
N ALA A 94 4.35 1.69 -0.21
CA ALA A 94 4.18 2.96 0.48
C ALA A 94 5.49 3.57 0.96
N ARG A 95 6.31 2.80 1.69
CA ARG A 95 7.52 3.31 2.35
C ARG A 95 8.61 3.72 1.37
N LYS A 96 8.56 3.20 0.15
CA LYS A 96 9.51 3.52 -0.93
C LYS A 96 8.98 4.55 -1.91
N ALA A 97 7.68 4.87 -1.85
CA ALA A 97 7.09 5.87 -2.71
C ALA A 97 7.66 7.26 -2.38
N PRO A 98 8.20 8.02 -3.36
CA PRO A 98 8.55 9.43 -3.18
C PRO A 98 7.45 10.25 -2.47
N PRO A 99 6.15 10.02 -2.74
CA PRO A 99 5.02 10.42 -1.90
C PRO A 99 5.16 10.39 -0.38
N ILE A 100 5.77 9.35 0.18
CA ILE A 100 5.84 9.10 1.63
C ILE A 100 7.22 9.47 2.17
N ILE A 101 8.27 9.28 1.37
CA ILE A 101 9.64 9.61 1.75
C ILE A 101 9.80 11.11 1.97
N LYS A 102 9.25 11.96 1.08
CA LYS A 102 9.46 13.42 1.18
C LYS A 102 8.80 14.03 2.43
N PRO A 103 7.55 13.70 2.78
CA PRO A 103 6.96 14.10 4.06
C PRO A 103 7.76 13.61 5.27
N LYS A 104 8.21 12.35 5.27
CA LYS A 104 9.07 11.81 6.33
C LYS A 104 10.33 12.64 6.53
N GLN A 105 11.03 12.97 5.44
CA GLN A 105 12.22 13.82 5.50
C GLN A 105 11.94 15.21 6.08
N LEU A 106 10.81 15.83 5.73
CA LEU A 106 10.42 17.15 6.25
C LEU A 106 10.08 17.10 7.74
N VAL A 107 9.40 16.03 8.19
CA VAL A 107 9.11 15.79 9.60
C VAL A 107 10.40 15.53 10.38
N GLU A 108 11.26 14.64 9.90
CA GLU A 108 12.52 14.28 10.55
C GLU A 108 13.54 15.42 10.58
N SER A 109 13.52 16.31 9.57
CA SER A 109 14.36 17.52 9.60
C SER A 109 13.87 18.56 10.61
N GLY A 110 12.73 18.34 11.26
CA GLY A 110 12.12 19.30 12.18
C GLY A 110 11.51 20.51 11.50
N ALA A 111 11.22 20.45 10.19
CA ALA A 111 10.79 21.62 9.41
C ALA A 111 9.47 22.23 9.90
N ILE A 112 8.65 21.47 10.62
CA ILE A 112 7.38 21.92 11.21
C ILE A 112 7.38 21.91 12.76
N GLY A 113 8.54 21.65 13.38
CA GLY A 113 8.66 21.50 14.82
C GLY A 113 7.86 20.30 15.36
N ARG A 114 7.25 20.46 16.54
CA ARG A 114 6.45 19.41 17.16
C ARG A 114 5.10 19.27 16.46
N ILE A 115 4.77 18.06 16.02
CA ILE A 115 3.45 17.74 15.44
C ILE A 115 2.37 17.86 16.53
N ILE A 116 1.29 18.57 16.22
CA ILE A 116 0.16 18.82 17.11
C ILE A 116 -1.02 17.90 16.74
N SER A 117 -1.35 17.85 15.44
CA SER A 117 -2.45 17.03 14.93
C SER A 117 -2.29 16.67 13.46
N THR A 118 -3.01 15.64 13.02
CA THR A 118 -3.05 15.24 11.60
C THR A 118 -4.46 14.81 11.18
N ASN A 119 -4.82 15.15 9.94
CA ASN A 119 -6.05 14.71 9.30
C ASN A 119 -5.73 14.05 7.95
N LEU A 120 -6.19 12.83 7.75
CA LEU A 120 -6.00 12.06 6.52
C LEU A 120 -7.37 11.71 5.93
N LYS A 121 -7.65 12.19 4.72
CA LYS A 121 -8.88 11.87 3.98
C LYS A 121 -8.54 11.11 2.71
N ASN A 122 -9.20 9.98 2.50
CA ASN A 122 -9.10 9.19 1.27
C ASN A 122 -10.49 8.84 0.73
N GLY A 123 -10.66 8.88 -0.59
CA GLY A 123 -11.88 8.48 -1.30
C GLY A 123 -11.72 7.21 -2.15
N ALA A 124 -11.55 6.02 -1.58
CA ALA A 124 -11.96 4.75 -2.21
C ALA A 124 -12.11 3.61 -1.19
N ASN A 125 -12.77 2.50 -1.58
CA ASN A 125 -12.77 1.27 -0.77
C ASN A 125 -11.89 0.16 -1.35
N LEU A 126 -10.88 -0.23 -0.57
CA LEU A 126 -10.55 -1.62 -0.23
C LEU A 126 -9.73 -1.49 1.07
N MET A 127 -10.39 -1.54 2.23
CA MET A 127 -9.80 -1.22 3.54
C MET A 127 -8.44 -1.90 3.78
N SER A 128 -8.26 -3.12 3.26
CA SER A 128 -7.00 -3.87 3.36
C SER A 128 -5.88 -3.38 2.44
N ILE A 129 -6.22 -2.80 1.28
CA ILE A 129 -5.23 -2.36 0.29
C ILE A 129 -4.98 -0.87 0.45
N VAL A 130 -5.92 -0.01 0.04
CA VAL A 130 -5.67 1.44 0.01
C VAL A 130 -5.64 2.03 1.43
N GLY A 131 -6.63 1.68 2.27
CA GLY A 131 -6.68 2.14 3.65
C GLY A 131 -5.51 1.64 4.51
N GLY A 132 -5.10 0.38 4.28
CA GLY A 132 -3.93 -0.21 4.92
C GLY A 132 -2.63 0.52 4.58
N HIS A 133 -2.42 0.87 3.30
CA HIS A 133 -1.26 1.64 2.87
C HIS A 133 -1.21 3.05 3.45
N ASP A 134 -2.35 3.75 3.52
CA ASP A 134 -2.37 5.09 4.10
C ASP A 134 -2.12 5.07 5.63
N LEU A 135 -2.69 4.07 6.33
CA LEU A 135 -2.42 3.85 7.77
C LEU A 135 -0.94 3.52 8.02
N GLU A 136 -0.35 2.69 7.16
CA GLU A 136 1.06 2.38 7.20
C GLU A 136 1.92 3.63 6.94
N ALA A 137 1.57 4.41 5.92
CA ALA A 137 2.26 5.66 5.60
C ALA A 137 2.21 6.62 6.79
N LEU A 138 1.05 6.77 7.42
CA LEU A 138 0.88 7.57 8.63
C LEU A 138 1.78 7.06 9.76
N ALA A 139 1.75 5.75 10.06
CA ALA A 139 2.56 5.16 11.11
C ALA A 139 4.07 5.31 10.83
N TYR A 140 4.49 5.22 9.57
CA TYR A 140 5.87 5.36 9.15
C TYR A 140 6.40 6.80 9.22
N VAL A 141 5.55 7.79 8.94
CA VAL A 141 5.90 9.21 8.96
C VAL A 141 5.76 9.80 10.36
N LEU A 142 4.67 9.51 11.07
CA LEU A 142 4.27 10.19 12.33
C LEU A 142 4.38 9.30 13.58
N GLY A 143 4.59 8.00 13.40
CA GLY A 143 4.63 7.01 14.47
C GLY A 143 3.30 6.28 14.67
N GLU A 144 3.35 5.16 15.40
CA GLU A 144 2.18 4.32 15.67
C GLU A 144 1.19 4.97 16.65
N PHE A 145 -0.07 4.50 16.62
CA PHE A 145 -1.07 4.81 17.63
C PHE A 145 -0.68 4.26 19.00
N GLU A 146 -0.86 5.08 20.04
CA GLU A 146 -0.87 4.64 21.45
C GLU A 146 -2.28 4.20 21.84
N THR A 147 -3.29 4.98 21.47
CA THR A 147 -4.70 4.66 21.65
C THR A 147 -5.49 5.07 20.41
N LEU A 148 -6.52 4.29 20.05
CA LEU A 148 -7.40 4.61 18.93
C LEU A 148 -8.83 4.14 19.17
N ASN A 149 -9.77 4.77 18.47
CA ASN A 149 -11.16 4.37 18.33
C ASN A 149 -11.54 4.40 16.85
N THR A 150 -12.40 3.48 16.43
CA THR A 150 -12.87 3.40 15.04
C THR A 150 -14.40 3.42 14.95
N MET A 151 -14.91 3.93 13.83
CA MET A 151 -16.29 3.79 13.41
C MET A 151 -16.31 3.22 12.00
N LEU A 152 -17.10 2.16 11.79
CA LEU A 152 -17.22 1.46 10.52
C LEU A 152 -18.68 1.48 10.08
N LYS A 153 -18.94 1.75 8.81
CA LYS A 153 -20.28 1.70 8.22
C LYS A 153 -20.23 1.20 6.79
N THR A 154 -21.25 0.42 6.41
CA THR A 154 -21.58 0.14 5.01
C THR A 154 -22.74 1.07 4.63
N ALA A 155 -22.41 2.16 3.94
CA ALA A 155 -23.35 3.16 3.46
C ALA A 155 -24.04 2.72 2.16
N PHE A 156 -23.37 1.93 1.32
CA PHE A 156 -23.89 1.45 0.04
C PHE A 156 -23.98 -0.09 0.01
N PRO A 157 -24.96 -0.70 0.71
CA PRO A 157 -25.09 -2.16 0.80
C PRO A 157 -25.56 -2.81 -0.50
N MET A 158 -26.02 -2.02 -1.49
CA MET A 158 -26.40 -2.50 -2.82
C MET A 158 -25.64 -1.67 -3.85
N VAL A 159 -24.94 -2.33 -4.76
CA VAL A 159 -24.17 -1.68 -5.82
C VAL A 159 -24.61 -2.19 -7.19
N ASP A 160 -24.81 -1.25 -8.11
CA ASP A 160 -25.11 -1.55 -9.51
C ASP A 160 -23.83 -1.94 -10.24
N LEU A 161 -23.84 -3.09 -10.91
CA LEU A 161 -22.73 -3.48 -11.78
C LEU A 161 -22.79 -2.62 -13.05
N MET A 162 -21.70 -1.88 -13.30
CA MET A 162 -21.52 -1.03 -14.50
C MET A 162 -21.62 -1.79 -15.84
N VAL A 163 -21.60 -3.13 -15.81
CA VAL A 163 -21.83 -3.98 -16.98
C VAL A 163 -23.33 -4.13 -17.18
N LYS A 164 -23.88 -3.43 -18.19
CA LYS A 164 -25.25 -3.40 -18.80
C LYS A 164 -26.18 -4.62 -18.60
N THR A 165 -26.35 -5.11 -17.38
CA THR A 165 -27.16 -6.28 -17.04
C THR A 165 -28.24 -5.96 -16.02
N GLY A 166 -28.21 -4.76 -15.43
CA GLY A 166 -29.18 -4.32 -14.41
C GLY A 166 -29.16 -5.14 -13.13
N LYS A 167 -28.13 -5.99 -12.95
CA LYS A 167 -27.98 -6.81 -11.74
C LYS A 167 -27.31 -5.98 -10.64
N GLN A 168 -28.01 -5.88 -9.51
CA GLN A 168 -27.45 -5.35 -8.27
C GLN A 168 -26.73 -6.48 -7.53
N ASN A 169 -25.59 -6.16 -6.93
CA ASN A 169 -24.93 -7.05 -5.98
C ASN A 169 -25.02 -6.46 -4.58
N HIS A 170 -25.16 -7.35 -3.60
CA HIS A 170 -25.02 -6.99 -2.20
C HIS A 170 -23.55 -6.76 -1.88
N ARG A 171 -23.26 -5.63 -1.22
CA ARG A 171 -21.94 -5.29 -0.68
C ARG A 171 -21.97 -5.54 0.82
N ASP A 172 -21.16 -6.49 1.27
CA ASP A 172 -20.96 -6.86 2.68
C ASP A 172 -19.69 -6.25 3.29
N ILE A 173 -18.89 -5.55 2.49
CA ILE A 173 -17.70 -4.83 2.92
C ILE A 173 -18.02 -3.41 3.42
N VAL A 174 -17.21 -2.94 4.36
CA VAL A 174 -17.26 -1.57 4.88
C VAL A 174 -16.79 -0.59 3.80
N ASP A 175 -17.49 0.54 3.68
CA ASP A 175 -17.17 1.61 2.72
C ASP A 175 -17.05 3.00 3.38
N GLN A 176 -17.26 3.12 4.69
CA GLN A 176 -16.99 4.33 5.45
C GLN A 176 -16.24 3.95 6.73
N VAL A 177 -15.04 4.48 6.90
CA VAL A 177 -14.17 4.20 8.05
C VAL A 177 -13.64 5.48 8.62
N LEU A 178 -13.94 5.72 9.88
CA LEU A 178 -13.32 6.77 10.68
C LEU A 178 -12.38 6.12 11.69
N VAL A 179 -11.14 6.60 11.75
CA VAL A 179 -10.18 6.25 12.80
C VAL A 179 -9.76 7.55 13.47
N GLN A 180 -9.78 7.57 14.79
CA GLN A 180 -9.27 8.70 15.57
C GLN A 180 -8.50 8.20 16.78
N GLY A 181 -7.48 8.92 17.22
CA GLY A 181 -6.66 8.47 18.33
C GLY A 181 -5.49 9.38 18.66
N VAL A 182 -4.66 8.91 19.58
CA VAL A 182 -3.42 9.56 19.99
C VAL A 182 -2.26 8.68 19.54
N LEU A 183 -1.30 9.27 18.83
CA LEU A 183 -0.05 8.62 18.45
C LEU A 183 0.90 8.54 19.66
N LYS A 184 1.85 7.61 19.65
CA LYS A 184 2.90 7.51 20.69
C LYS A 184 3.74 8.79 20.84
N SER A 185 3.71 9.68 19.86
CA SER A 185 4.32 11.01 19.90
C SER A 185 3.51 12.05 20.69
N GLY A 186 2.27 11.72 21.08
CA GLY A 186 1.30 12.63 21.70
C GLY A 186 0.45 13.42 20.71
N ALA A 187 0.68 13.28 19.39
CA ALA A 187 -0.13 13.94 18.36
C ALA A 187 -1.52 13.29 18.24
N VAL A 188 -2.54 14.12 18.04
CA VAL A 188 -3.91 13.64 17.79
C VAL A 188 -4.08 13.38 16.29
N ALA A 189 -4.49 12.16 15.94
CA ALA A 189 -4.72 11.76 14.56
C ALA A 189 -6.21 11.52 14.29
N SER A 190 -6.65 11.94 13.11
CA SER A 190 -7.99 11.68 12.57
C SER A 190 -7.86 11.22 11.13
N ILE A 191 -8.59 10.17 10.78
CA ILE A 191 -8.51 9.51 9.48
C ILE A 191 -9.92 9.21 9.02
N ASP A 192 -10.24 9.60 7.79
CA ASP A 192 -11.51 9.40 7.12
C ASP A 192 -11.26 8.69 5.78
N ILE A 193 -11.69 7.43 5.68
CA ILE A 193 -11.58 6.61 4.47
C ILE A 193 -12.99 6.36 3.97
N ARG A 194 -13.27 6.84 2.76
CA ARG A 194 -14.60 6.82 2.13
C ARG A 194 -14.56 5.98 0.87
N GLY A 195 -15.58 5.18 0.62
CA GLY A 195 -15.68 4.30 -0.55
C GLY A 195 -16.10 4.99 -1.84
N GLU A 196 -16.13 6.32 -1.84
CA GLU A 196 -16.66 7.16 -2.90
C GLU A 196 -15.53 7.69 -3.79
N GLN A 197 -15.76 7.79 -5.10
CA GLN A 197 -14.79 8.43 -5.99
C GLN A 197 -14.77 9.95 -5.78
N PRO A 198 -13.62 10.60 -6.02
CA PRO A 198 -13.53 12.05 -6.11
C PRO A 198 -14.56 12.59 -7.10
N SER A 199 -15.15 13.73 -6.75
CA SER A 199 -16.10 14.45 -7.59
C SER A 199 -15.56 15.84 -7.92
N ASP A 200 -16.23 16.56 -8.81
CA ASP A 200 -15.81 17.94 -9.14
C ASP A 200 -15.84 18.90 -7.93
N VAL A 201 -16.60 18.58 -6.87
CA VAL A 201 -16.67 19.38 -5.63
C VAL A 201 -15.76 18.87 -4.52
N THR A 202 -15.33 17.61 -4.59
CA THR A 202 -14.34 16.99 -3.69
C THR A 202 -13.30 16.27 -4.54
N PRO A 203 -12.43 17.03 -5.23
CA PRO A 203 -11.59 16.52 -6.29
C PRO A 203 -10.35 15.77 -5.80
N GLU A 204 -10.07 15.81 -4.50
CA GLU A 204 -8.98 15.08 -3.88
C GLU A 204 -9.36 13.63 -3.60
N GLY A 205 -8.63 12.70 -4.23
CA GLY A 205 -8.61 11.29 -3.83
C GLY A 205 -7.81 11.06 -2.57
N LEU A 206 -6.77 11.85 -2.33
CA LEU A 206 -6.04 11.92 -1.06
C LEU A 206 -5.89 13.37 -0.63
N CYS A 207 -6.18 13.66 0.64
CA CYS A 207 -5.75 14.87 1.32
C CYS A 207 -5.19 14.51 2.70
N TRP A 208 -3.90 14.75 2.90
CA TRP A 208 -3.23 14.52 4.18
C TRP A 208 -2.62 15.80 4.71
N GLU A 209 -3.14 16.25 5.83
CA GLU A 209 -2.73 17.46 6.54
C GLU A 209 -1.95 17.08 7.80
N ILE A 210 -0.78 17.67 7.98
CA ILE A 210 0.09 17.49 9.13
C ILE A 210 0.37 18.87 9.71
N HIS A 211 -0.12 19.11 10.92
CA HIS A 211 0.00 20.39 11.60
C HIS A 211 1.08 20.33 12.66
N GLY A 212 2.08 21.19 12.52
CA GLY A 212 3.17 21.34 13.47
C GLY A 212 3.14 22.69 14.17
N SER A 213 3.97 22.82 15.21
CA SER A 213 4.10 24.05 15.99
C SER A 213 4.68 25.25 15.22
N GLN A 214 5.31 25.01 14.07
CA GLN A 214 6.02 26.04 13.29
C GLN A 214 5.58 26.08 11.82
N GLY A 215 4.73 25.16 11.39
CA GLY A 215 4.41 24.98 10.00
C GLY A 215 3.40 23.86 9.77
N ASP A 216 2.84 23.84 8.56
CA ASP A 216 1.92 22.80 8.11
C ASP A 216 2.44 22.14 6.84
N ILE A 217 2.20 20.84 6.72
CA ILE A 217 2.39 20.10 5.47
C ILE A 217 1.04 19.65 4.98
N VAL A 218 0.75 19.90 3.70
CA VAL A 218 -0.44 19.38 3.03
C VAL A 218 0.00 18.58 1.81
N ILE A 219 -0.41 17.32 1.77
CA ILE A 219 -0.16 16.39 0.67
C ILE A 219 -1.50 16.11 0.01
N THR A 220 -1.63 16.35 -1.30
CA THR A 220 -2.85 16.05 -2.04
C THR A 220 -2.59 15.21 -3.29
N SER A 221 -3.57 14.37 -3.61
CA SER A 221 -3.70 13.66 -4.89
C SER A 221 -5.11 13.80 -5.44
N HIS A 222 -5.26 13.81 -6.77
CA HIS A 222 -6.54 13.56 -7.41
C HIS A 222 -6.90 12.07 -7.46
N SER A 223 -5.92 11.18 -7.28
CA SER A 223 -6.13 9.74 -7.29
C SER A 223 -6.32 9.20 -5.87
N VAL A 224 -7.17 8.20 -5.79
CA VAL A 224 -7.44 7.38 -4.62
C VAL A 224 -6.31 6.36 -4.40
N TYR A 225 -5.56 6.05 -5.46
CA TYR A 225 -4.31 5.28 -5.43
C TYR A 225 -3.13 6.26 -5.38
N SER A 226 -3.00 6.95 -4.25
CA SER A 226 -2.09 8.08 -4.07
C SER A 226 -0.64 7.74 -4.44
N GLU A 227 -0.16 6.54 -4.09
CA GLU A 227 1.19 6.04 -4.38
C GLU A 227 1.52 5.89 -5.86
N LEU A 228 0.50 5.71 -6.71
CA LEU A 228 0.65 5.49 -8.15
C LEU A 228 0.36 6.75 -8.96
N SER A 229 0.18 7.89 -8.28
CA SER A 229 -0.33 9.11 -8.87
C SER A 229 0.54 10.31 -8.56
N LYS A 230 0.31 11.39 -9.30
CA LYS A 230 1.00 12.65 -9.02
C LYS A 230 0.52 13.25 -7.71
N LEU A 231 1.47 13.70 -6.91
CA LEU A 231 1.19 14.37 -5.64
C LEU A 231 1.62 15.83 -5.67
N SER A 232 0.87 16.63 -4.92
CA SER A 232 1.25 17.99 -4.57
C SER A 232 1.56 18.02 -3.08
N ILE A 233 2.80 18.39 -2.73
CA ILE A 233 3.20 18.64 -1.35
C ILE A 233 3.42 20.14 -1.18
N LYS A 234 2.72 20.73 -0.20
CA LYS A 234 2.89 22.13 0.19
C LYS A 234 3.39 22.19 1.62
N LEU A 235 4.43 22.99 1.84
CA LEU A 235 4.92 23.35 3.17
C LEU A 235 4.57 24.81 3.42
N PHE A 236 3.85 25.06 4.50
CA PHE A 236 3.54 26.38 5.01
C PHE A 236 4.39 26.66 6.26
N ASP A 237 5.00 27.84 6.32
CA ASP A 237 5.81 28.30 7.46
C ASP A 237 5.05 29.41 8.19
N TRP A 238 4.83 29.21 9.49
CA TRP A 238 4.05 30.13 10.31
C TRP A 238 4.80 31.42 10.66
N MET A 239 6.13 31.39 10.72
CA MET A 239 6.94 32.61 10.95
C MET A 239 6.94 33.50 9.71
N MET A 240 6.97 32.90 8.53
CA MET A 240 6.94 33.62 7.25
C MET A 240 5.53 33.95 6.77
N MET A 241 4.50 33.38 7.42
CA MET A 241 3.08 33.47 7.01
C MET A 241 2.89 33.16 5.51
N GLY A 242 3.55 32.11 5.01
CA GLY A 242 3.59 31.84 3.57
C GLY A 242 3.98 30.41 3.21
N ILE A 243 3.73 30.06 1.94
CA ILE A 243 4.14 28.78 1.38
C ILE A 243 5.66 28.81 1.18
N ALA A 244 6.38 28.08 2.02
CA ALA A 244 7.84 27.96 1.96
C ALA A 244 8.29 27.05 0.82
N GLN A 245 7.51 26.02 0.48
CA GLN A 245 7.85 25.08 -0.58
C GLN A 245 6.61 24.44 -1.23
N VAL A 246 6.66 24.28 -2.56
CA VAL A 246 5.73 23.43 -3.31
C VAL A 246 6.53 22.40 -4.10
N CYS A 247 6.20 21.12 -3.93
CA CYS A 247 6.79 20.03 -4.69
C CYS A 247 5.68 19.27 -5.42
N ARG A 248 5.92 18.95 -6.69
CA ARG A 248 5.06 18.06 -7.49
C ARG A 248 5.89 16.84 -7.85
N ILE A 249 5.41 15.67 -7.48
CA ILE A 249 6.10 14.38 -7.67
C ILE A 249 5.20 13.45 -8.47
#